data_AF-A0A2E8EY69-F1
#
_entry.id   AF-A0A2E8EY69-F1
#
_cell.length_a   1.000
_cell.length_b   1.000
_cell.length_c   1.000
_cell.angle_alpha   90.00
_cell.angle_beta   90.00
_cell.angle_gamma   90.00
#
_symmetry.space_group_name_H-M   'P 1'
#
loop_
_entity.id
_entity.type
_entity.pdbx_description
1 polymer ?
#
loop_
_entity_poly.entity_id
_entity_poly.type
_entity_poly.pdbx_seq_one_letter_code
_entity_poly.pdbx_strand_id
1 'polypeptide(L)'
;MMGHVYHSYSLNSDLLIEFDERRWDHYNLYNARYVVAPENIKFPEFVKPLQQFGRHRLYQVDTTGYFDLASTEMTFVGGKRNLYPAASSWLDSDLPATKQFPVVTFGDPPQEVERPLPLSEAVDAISKVKSSAGPSRGMVISEEVGANYFAADVNVERESMLLLKTTYHPNWRATVDGVKTDTMMLMPVLWESR
;
A
#
# COMPACT_ATOMS: atom_id res chain seq x y z
N MET A 1 29.38 10.31 16.10
CA MET A 1 28.47 9.73 17.11
C MET A 1 27.05 10.04 16.69
N MET A 2 26.35 9.06 16.11
CA MET A 2 24.92 9.16 15.74
C MET A 2 24.23 8.03 16.50
N GLY A 3 23.28 8.39 17.37
CA GLY A 3 22.55 7.46 18.22
C GLY A 3 21.63 6.59 17.37
N HIS A 4 21.96 5.30 17.28
CA HIS A 4 21.07 4.27 16.79
C HIS A 4 19.98 4.02 17.83
N VAL A 5 18.84 4.69 17.70
CA VAL A 5 17.57 4.10 18.16
C VAL A 5 16.46 4.50 17.18
N TYR A 6 16.43 3.82 16.02
CA TYR A 6 15.25 3.81 15.17
C TYR A 6 14.21 2.93 15.89
N HIS A 7 13.17 3.54 16.44
CA HIS A 7 12.02 2.80 16.96
C HIS A 7 10.95 2.78 15.86
N SER A 8 10.80 1.65 15.19
CA SER A 8 9.67 1.41 14.29
C SER A 8 8.41 1.18 15.13
N TYR A 9 7.46 2.11 15.08
CA TYR A 9 6.15 1.99 15.75
C TYR A 9 5.17 1.11 14.94
N SER A 10 5.54 0.70 13.73
CA SER A 10 4.78 -0.25 12.90
C SER A 10 5.73 -1.04 11.99
N LEU A 11 5.29 -2.21 11.47
CA LEU A 11 6.09 -3.00 10.52
C LEU A 11 6.46 -2.25 9.22
N ASN A 12 5.83 -1.11 8.90
CA ASN A 12 6.15 -0.32 7.69
C ASN A 12 7.05 0.85 7.97
N SER A 13 7.30 1.19 9.23
CA SER A 13 8.22 2.29 9.52
C SER A 13 9.59 2.03 8.87
N ASP A 14 10.00 0.78 8.73
CA ASP A 14 11.23 0.41 8.03
C ASP A 14 11.12 0.53 6.50
N LEU A 15 9.92 0.50 5.90
CA LEU A 15 9.72 0.69 4.45
C LEU A 15 9.59 2.17 4.07
N LEU A 16 9.24 3.04 5.01
CA LEU A 16 9.18 4.48 4.74
C LEU A 16 10.55 5.07 4.37
N ILE A 17 11.65 4.44 4.79
CA ILE A 17 13.00 4.84 4.39
C ILE A 17 13.28 4.55 2.91
N GLU A 18 12.51 3.65 2.30
CA GLU A 18 12.61 3.24 0.89
C GLU A 18 11.64 4.02 -0.02
N PHE A 19 10.95 5.04 0.54
CA PHE A 19 10.09 5.92 -0.24
C PHE A 19 10.89 6.64 -1.33
N ASP A 20 10.55 6.41 -2.60
CA ASP A 20 11.13 7.11 -3.74
C ASP A 20 10.25 8.30 -4.15
N GLU A 21 10.72 9.51 -3.84
CA GLU A 21 10.06 10.77 -4.20
C GLU A 21 9.91 10.99 -5.71
N ARG A 22 10.54 10.15 -6.54
CA ARG A 22 10.44 10.18 -8.01
C ARG A 22 9.29 9.31 -8.54
N ARG A 23 8.68 8.48 -7.69
CA ARG A 23 7.66 7.49 -8.05
C ARG A 23 6.28 7.90 -7.56
N TRP A 24 5.38 8.22 -8.49
CA TRP A 24 4.01 8.63 -8.15
C TRP A 24 3.26 7.56 -7.34
N ASP A 25 3.49 6.28 -7.65
CA ASP A 25 2.83 5.16 -6.99
C ASP A 25 3.19 5.04 -5.50
N HIS A 26 4.37 5.51 -5.08
CA HIS A 26 4.73 5.58 -3.67
C HIS A 26 3.90 6.65 -2.94
N TYR A 27 3.75 7.85 -3.51
CA TYR A 27 2.84 8.86 -2.96
C TYR A 27 1.40 8.33 -2.88
N ASN A 28 0.95 7.63 -3.92
CA ASN A 28 -0.39 7.06 -3.96
C ASN A 28 -0.60 5.96 -2.91
N LEU A 29 0.39 5.10 -2.69
CA LEU A 29 0.37 4.02 -1.70
C LEU A 29 0.22 4.55 -0.28
N TYR A 30 1.01 5.56 0.09
CA TYR A 30 0.98 6.15 1.43
C TYR A 30 -0.05 7.29 1.57
N ASN A 31 -0.80 7.58 0.51
CA ASN A 31 -1.69 8.73 0.41
C ASN A 31 -0.99 10.06 0.81
N ALA A 32 0.28 10.21 0.42
CA ALA A 32 1.11 11.39 0.71
C ALA A 32 0.74 12.53 -0.25
N ARG A 33 -0.29 13.30 0.11
CA ARG A 33 -0.89 14.34 -0.76
C ARG A 33 -0.12 15.66 -0.83
N TYR A 34 0.68 15.95 0.19
CA TYR A 34 1.36 17.23 0.33
C TYR A 34 2.83 17.05 0.64
N VAL A 35 3.68 17.82 -0.03
CA VAL A 35 5.13 17.83 0.18
C VAL A 35 5.55 19.24 0.55
N VAL A 36 6.38 19.37 1.58
CA VAL A 36 7.02 20.64 1.95
C VAL A 36 8.52 20.47 1.73
N ALA A 37 9.08 21.29 0.84
CA ALA A 37 10.50 21.22 0.52
C ALA A 37 11.12 22.61 0.34
N PRO A 38 12.43 22.75 0.54
CA PRO A 38 13.16 23.95 0.14
C PRO A 38 13.00 24.25 -1.36
N GLU A 39 13.04 25.53 -1.73
CA GLU A 39 12.77 25.98 -3.11
C GLU A 39 13.76 25.48 -4.19
N ASN A 40 14.92 24.96 -3.75
CA ASN A 40 15.97 24.42 -4.62
C ASN A 40 15.78 22.92 -4.96
N ILE A 41 14.78 22.25 -4.39
CA ILE A 41 14.45 20.87 -4.72
C ILE A 41 13.63 20.83 -6.02
N LYS A 42 14.03 19.95 -6.94
CA LYS A 42 13.32 19.68 -8.19
C LYS A 42 12.55 18.38 -8.07
N PHE A 43 11.24 18.45 -8.20
CA PHE A 43 10.37 17.27 -8.23
C PHE A 43 9.97 16.87 -9.65
N PRO A 44 9.54 15.62 -9.86
CA PRO A 44 8.86 15.21 -11.08
C PRO A 44 7.59 16.03 -11.36
N GLU A 45 7.11 16.01 -12.60
CA GLU A 45 5.96 16.82 -13.06
C GLU A 45 4.65 16.52 -12.32
N PHE A 46 4.48 15.31 -11.78
CA PHE A 46 3.27 14.95 -11.03
C PHE A 46 3.20 15.62 -9.64
N VAL A 47 4.30 16.19 -9.15
CA VAL A 47 4.36 16.94 -7.88
C VAL A 47 4.19 18.43 -8.19
N LYS A 48 2.95 18.91 -8.07
CA LYS A 48 2.55 20.24 -8.54
C LYS A 48 2.81 21.29 -7.46
N PRO A 49 3.50 22.40 -7.73
CA PRO A 49 3.66 23.47 -6.75
C PRO A 49 2.30 24.10 -6.43
N LEU A 50 2.04 24.31 -5.14
CA LEU A 50 0.80 24.91 -4.64
C LEU A 50 1.05 26.33 -4.13
N GLN A 51 2.05 26.51 -3.25
CA GLN A 51 2.33 27.81 -2.63
C GLN A 51 3.79 27.93 -2.16
N GLN A 52 4.31 29.14 -2.07
CA GLN A 52 5.65 29.43 -1.50
C GLN A 52 5.53 30.18 -0.17
N PHE A 53 6.29 29.72 0.83
CA PHE A 53 6.40 30.29 2.17
C PHE A 53 7.87 30.54 2.51
N GLY A 54 8.34 31.75 2.25
CA GLY A 54 9.77 32.09 2.37
C GLY A 54 10.62 31.17 1.50
N ARG A 55 11.57 30.44 2.11
CA ARG A 55 12.49 29.50 1.44
C ARG A 55 11.90 28.11 1.15
N HIS A 56 10.66 27.85 1.55
CA HIS A 56 9.99 26.56 1.35
C HIS A 56 8.83 26.70 0.38
N ARG A 57 8.55 25.61 -0.34
CA ARG A 57 7.39 25.46 -1.20
C ARG A 57 6.54 24.29 -0.71
N LEU A 58 5.24 24.51 -0.73
CA LEU A 58 4.22 23.49 -0.58
C LEU A 58 3.85 22.97 -1.96
N TYR A 59 3.85 21.66 -2.12
CA TYR A 59 3.45 20.96 -3.33
C TYR A 59 2.29 20.03 -3.03
N GLN A 60 1.53 19.70 -4.07
CA GLN A 60 0.42 18.75 -4.04
C GLN A 60 0.69 17.60 -5.01
N VAL A 61 0.33 16.40 -4.59
CA VAL A 61 0.34 15.18 -5.42
C VAL A 61 -1.08 14.63 -5.49
N ASP A 62 -1.55 14.35 -6.70
CA ASP A 62 -2.87 13.77 -6.93
C ASP A 62 -2.82 12.26 -6.59
N THR A 63 -3.40 11.86 -5.46
CA THR A 63 -3.51 10.45 -5.00
C THR A 63 -4.97 9.99 -5.01
N THR A 64 -5.20 8.67 -5.00
CA THR A 64 -6.56 8.08 -4.98
C THR A 64 -7.21 8.06 -3.59
N GLY A 65 -6.52 8.53 -2.55
CA GLY A 65 -7.02 8.51 -1.18
C GLY A 65 -6.74 7.23 -0.43
N TYR A 66 -7.56 6.96 0.58
CA TYR A 66 -7.40 5.79 1.46
C TYR A 66 -7.87 4.49 0.81
N PHE A 67 -8.76 4.59 -0.20
CA PHE A 67 -9.27 3.43 -0.91
C PHE A 67 -8.68 3.30 -2.30
N ASP A 68 -8.58 2.06 -2.78
CA ASP A 68 -8.30 1.76 -4.18
C ASP A 68 -8.89 0.40 -4.58
N LEU A 69 -8.93 0.11 -5.87
CA LEU A 69 -9.26 -1.22 -6.40
C LEU A 69 -7.97 -1.91 -6.85
N ALA A 70 -7.68 -3.05 -6.24
CA ALA A 70 -6.46 -3.82 -6.43
C ALA A 70 -6.74 -5.20 -7.03
N SER A 71 -5.71 -5.84 -7.59
CA SER A 71 -5.74 -7.28 -7.84
C SER A 71 -4.77 -8.01 -6.93
N THR A 72 -5.11 -9.26 -6.65
CA THR A 72 -4.27 -10.19 -5.91
C THR A 72 -4.09 -11.44 -6.74
N GLU A 73 -2.88 -11.65 -7.26
CA GLU A 73 -2.53 -12.85 -8.05
C GLU A 73 -1.58 -13.78 -7.30
N MET A 74 -1.04 -13.31 -6.16
CA MET A 74 -0.10 -14.06 -5.33
C MET A 74 -0.57 -14.04 -3.88
N THR A 75 -0.42 -15.19 -3.23
CA THR A 75 -0.59 -15.33 -1.79
C THR A 75 0.69 -15.89 -1.20
N PHE A 76 1.27 -15.16 -0.24
CA PHE A 76 2.46 -15.56 0.48
C PHE A 76 2.12 -15.97 1.92
N VAL A 77 2.74 -17.05 2.38
CA VAL A 77 2.56 -17.59 3.73
C VAL A 77 3.90 -17.75 4.40
N GLY A 78 4.05 -17.27 5.63
CA GLY A 78 5.27 -17.48 6.39
C GLY A 78 5.37 -16.66 7.66
N GLY A 79 6.59 -16.54 8.18
CA GLY A 79 6.86 -15.77 9.38
C GLY A 79 7.22 -14.30 9.11
N LYS A 80 6.99 -13.45 10.11
CA LYS A 80 7.30 -12.00 10.08
C LYS A 80 8.73 -11.66 9.63
N ARG A 81 9.70 -12.54 9.87
CA ARG A 81 11.11 -12.35 9.49
C ARG A 81 11.31 -12.15 7.98
N ASN A 82 10.45 -12.75 7.16
CA ASN A 82 10.54 -12.65 5.71
C ASN A 82 9.68 -11.53 5.12
N LEU A 83 8.91 -10.81 5.97
CA LEU A 83 8.01 -9.76 5.49
C LEU A 83 8.80 -8.58 4.91
N TYR A 84 9.77 -8.03 5.64
CA TYR A 84 10.48 -6.83 5.19
C TYR A 84 11.17 -7.03 3.82
N PRO A 85 11.97 -8.09 3.59
CA PRO A 85 12.56 -8.34 2.27
C PRO A 85 11.51 -8.49 1.16
N ALA A 86 10.39 -9.16 1.45
CA ALA A 86 9.30 -9.33 0.50
C ALA A 86 8.62 -7.99 0.16
N ALA A 87 8.34 -7.17 1.17
CA ALA A 87 7.68 -5.89 1.02
C ALA A 87 8.58 -4.86 0.34
N SER A 88 9.87 -4.84 0.66
CA SER A 88 10.88 -4.02 -0.01
C SER A 88 10.98 -4.39 -1.50
N SER A 89 11.10 -5.68 -1.82
CA SER A 89 11.11 -6.15 -3.21
C SER A 89 9.82 -5.82 -3.96
N TRP A 90 8.66 -5.87 -3.29
CA TRP A 90 7.38 -5.46 -3.88
C TRP A 90 7.33 -3.94 -4.13
N LEU A 91 7.77 -3.12 -3.17
CA LEU A 91 7.75 -1.66 -3.25
C LEU A 91 8.67 -1.15 -4.38
N ASP A 92 9.81 -1.81 -4.59
CA ASP A 92 10.76 -1.51 -5.66
C ASP A 92 10.26 -1.98 -7.05
N SER A 93 9.39 -3.00 -7.11
CA SER A 93 8.82 -3.51 -8.36
C SER A 93 7.79 -2.57 -9.00
N ASP A 94 7.27 -2.93 -10.18
CA ASP A 94 6.16 -2.24 -10.85
C ASP A 94 4.76 -2.64 -10.34
N LEU A 95 4.69 -3.55 -9.36
CA LEU A 95 3.43 -4.04 -8.81
C LEU A 95 2.59 -2.95 -8.11
N PRO A 96 3.16 -2.01 -7.31
CA PRO A 96 2.39 -0.93 -6.72
C PRO A 96 1.77 -0.01 -7.80
N ALA A 97 2.53 0.32 -8.84
CA ALA A 97 2.08 1.14 -9.96
C ALA A 97 0.95 0.48 -10.77
N THR A 98 0.94 -0.85 -10.87
CA THR A 98 -0.11 -1.63 -11.56
C THR A 98 -1.23 -2.11 -10.64
N LYS A 99 -1.24 -1.64 -9.39
CA LYS A 99 -2.22 -1.98 -8.34
C LYS A 99 -2.33 -3.48 -8.06
N GLN A 100 -1.20 -4.17 -8.08
CA GLN A 100 -1.10 -5.59 -7.76
C GLN A 100 -0.56 -5.75 -6.33
N PHE A 101 -1.40 -6.29 -5.45
CA PHE A 101 -1.15 -6.38 -4.02
C PHE A 101 -1.24 -7.85 -3.59
N PRO A 102 -0.08 -8.53 -3.39
CA PRO A 102 -0.07 -9.88 -2.86
C PRO A 102 -0.75 -9.97 -1.50
N VAL A 103 -1.48 -11.07 -1.24
CA VAL A 103 -1.95 -11.41 0.10
C VAL A 103 -0.79 -11.95 0.91
N VAL A 104 -0.73 -11.59 2.18
CA VAL A 104 0.24 -12.13 3.13
C VAL A 104 -0.51 -12.73 4.32
N THR A 105 -0.18 -13.97 4.64
CA THR A 105 -0.71 -14.66 5.83
C THR A 105 0.43 -15.10 6.74
N PHE A 106 0.27 -14.86 8.04
CA PHE A 106 1.15 -15.39 9.06
C PHE A 106 0.57 -16.69 9.63
N GLY A 107 1.40 -17.74 9.71
CA GLY A 107 0.95 -19.06 10.21
C GLY A 107 0.39 -19.93 9.09
N ASP A 108 -0.71 -20.63 9.36
CA ASP A 108 -1.32 -21.54 8.38
C ASP A 108 -2.13 -20.76 7.32
N PRO A 109 -2.04 -21.13 6.04
CA PRO A 109 -2.88 -20.53 5.01
C PRO A 109 -4.36 -20.83 5.25
N PRO A 110 -5.28 -19.92 4.86
CA PRO A 110 -6.68 -20.27 4.71
C PRO A 110 -6.83 -21.46 3.76
N GLN A 111 -7.72 -22.41 4.08
CA GLN A 111 -7.89 -23.65 3.29
C GLN A 111 -8.29 -23.40 1.83
N GLU A 112 -8.81 -22.22 1.50
CA GLU A 112 -9.28 -21.83 0.17
C GLU A 112 -8.19 -21.30 -0.77
N VAL A 113 -6.95 -21.14 -0.30
CA VAL A 113 -5.87 -20.61 -1.16
C VAL A 113 -5.34 -21.72 -2.07
N GLU A 114 -5.65 -21.64 -3.36
CA GLU A 114 -4.99 -22.45 -4.38
C GLU A 114 -3.51 -22.06 -4.47
N ARG A 115 -2.63 -22.87 -3.86
CA ARG A 115 -1.15 -22.81 -3.97
C ARG A 115 -0.50 -21.55 -3.34
N PRO A 116 -0.53 -21.41 -2.02
CA PRO A 116 0.27 -20.38 -1.35
C PRO A 116 1.77 -20.60 -1.61
N LEU A 117 2.50 -19.51 -1.86
CA LEU A 117 3.95 -19.51 -1.94
C LEU A 117 4.57 -19.20 -0.57
N PRO A 118 5.74 -19.78 -0.23
CA PRO A 118 6.44 -19.38 0.97
C PRO A 118 6.83 -17.90 0.92
N LEU A 119 6.59 -17.14 2.00
CA LEU A 119 6.99 -15.73 2.09
C LEU A 119 8.52 -15.56 1.96
N SER A 120 9.30 -16.59 2.28
CA SER A 120 10.74 -16.63 2.02
C SER A 120 11.12 -16.59 0.53
N GLU A 121 10.22 -17.01 -0.36
CA GLU A 121 10.43 -17.03 -1.82
C GLU A 121 9.85 -15.79 -2.51
N ALA A 122 9.27 -14.85 -1.75
CA ALA A 122 8.54 -13.73 -2.31
C ALA A 122 9.41 -12.84 -3.22
N VAL A 123 10.67 -12.59 -2.85
CA VAL A 123 11.61 -11.80 -3.67
C VAL A 123 11.79 -12.42 -5.05
N ASP A 124 12.05 -13.73 -5.10
CA ASP A 124 12.22 -14.47 -6.35
C ASP A 124 10.91 -14.60 -7.14
N ALA A 125 9.76 -14.68 -6.47
CA ALA A 125 8.47 -14.73 -7.12
C ALA A 125 8.11 -13.39 -7.76
N ILE A 126 8.21 -12.29 -6.99
CA ILE A 126 7.91 -10.92 -7.42
C ILE A 126 8.76 -10.53 -8.63
N SER A 127 10.05 -10.83 -8.61
CA SER A 127 10.97 -10.50 -9.73
C SER A 127 10.60 -11.17 -11.07
N LYS A 128 9.83 -12.27 -11.04
CA LYS A 128 9.42 -13.01 -12.24
C LYS A 128 8.05 -12.56 -12.77
N VAL A 129 7.29 -11.80 -11.99
CA VAL A 129 5.95 -11.35 -12.39
C VAL A 129 6.08 -10.23 -13.41
N LYS A 130 5.39 -10.40 -14.55
CA LYS A 130 5.19 -9.32 -15.50
C LYS A 130 4.00 -8.49 -15.01
N SER A 131 4.29 -7.30 -14.50
CA SER A 131 3.27 -6.33 -14.12
C SER A 131 2.48 -5.89 -15.37
N SER A 132 1.16 -5.85 -15.25
CA SER A 132 0.28 -5.30 -16.28
C SER A 132 -0.93 -4.66 -15.61
N ALA A 133 -1.28 -3.45 -16.04
CA ALA A 133 -2.41 -2.72 -15.47
C ALA A 133 -3.76 -3.39 -15.80
N GLY A 134 -3.82 -4.19 -16.87
CA GLY A 134 -5.05 -4.79 -17.39
C GLY A 134 -6.09 -3.74 -17.78
N PRO A 135 -7.33 -4.16 -18.10
CA PRO A 135 -8.45 -3.22 -18.24
C PRO A 135 -8.74 -2.51 -16.90
N SER A 136 -9.51 -1.42 -16.97
CA SER A 136 -9.94 -0.69 -15.78
C SER A 136 -10.61 -1.62 -14.76
N ARG A 137 -10.36 -1.36 -13.46
CA ARG A 137 -11.04 -2.03 -12.34
C ARG A 137 -12.29 -1.26 -11.91
N GLY A 138 -12.47 -0.04 -12.43
CA GLY A 138 -13.43 0.94 -11.95
C GLY A 138 -12.74 2.05 -11.15
N MET A 139 -13.49 2.70 -10.27
CA MET A 139 -13.00 3.87 -9.52
C MET A 139 -13.67 4.03 -8.16
N VAL A 140 -12.96 4.70 -7.25
CA VAL A 140 -13.52 5.21 -6.00
C VAL A 140 -14.28 6.50 -6.32
N ILE A 141 -15.57 6.54 -6.00
CA ILE A 141 -16.47 7.67 -6.25
C ILE A 141 -16.38 8.68 -5.11
N SER A 142 -16.38 8.17 -3.88
CA SER A 142 -16.36 8.97 -2.65
C SER A 142 -15.57 8.23 -1.56
N GLU A 143 -15.01 8.97 -0.62
CA GLU A 143 -14.42 8.42 0.61
C GLU A 143 -14.90 9.23 1.82
N GLU A 144 -15.17 8.53 2.92
CA GLU A 144 -15.46 9.12 4.22
C GLU A 144 -14.50 8.53 5.26
N VAL A 145 -13.85 9.41 6.01
CA VAL A 145 -12.91 9.06 7.08
C VAL A 145 -13.45 9.62 8.38
N GLY A 146 -13.96 8.72 9.22
CA GLY A 146 -14.38 9.05 10.57
C GLY A 146 -13.29 8.79 11.60
N ALA A 147 -13.58 9.11 12.86
CA ALA A 147 -12.64 8.88 13.95
C ALA A 147 -12.28 7.39 14.14
N ASN A 148 -13.22 6.49 13.85
CA ASN A 148 -13.09 5.04 14.09
C ASN A 148 -13.57 4.19 12.91
N TYR A 149 -13.75 4.77 11.73
CA TYR A 149 -14.21 4.04 10.55
C TYR A 149 -13.73 4.69 9.24
N PHE A 150 -13.75 3.88 8.19
CA PHE A 150 -13.53 4.28 6.81
C PHE A 150 -14.70 3.75 5.98
N ALA A 151 -15.20 4.57 5.06
CA ALA A 151 -16.23 4.16 4.09
C ALA A 151 -15.90 4.73 2.71
N ALA A 152 -16.39 4.06 1.67
CA ALA A 152 -16.24 4.52 0.30
C ALA A 152 -17.38 4.00 -0.57
N ASP A 153 -17.82 4.81 -1.52
CA ASP A 153 -18.60 4.35 -2.66
C ASP A 153 -17.65 4.03 -3.81
N VAL A 154 -17.79 2.85 -4.40
CA VAL A 154 -16.92 2.39 -5.48
C VAL A 154 -17.74 1.89 -6.65
N ASN A 155 -17.33 2.27 -7.86
CA ASN A 155 -17.78 1.62 -9.09
C ASN A 155 -16.78 0.52 -9.44
N VAL A 156 -17.24 -0.73 -9.58
CA VAL A 156 -16.38 -1.88 -9.90
C VAL A 156 -16.75 -2.40 -11.29
N GLU A 157 -15.78 -2.39 -12.20
CA GLU A 157 -15.98 -2.79 -13.60
C GLU A 157 -15.56 -4.24 -13.88
N ARG A 158 -14.76 -4.82 -12.98
CA ARG A 158 -14.37 -6.23 -12.99
C ARG A 158 -14.00 -6.70 -11.60
N GLU A 159 -13.99 -8.02 -11.40
CA GLU A 159 -13.56 -8.65 -10.15
C GLU A 159 -12.24 -8.04 -9.64
N SER A 160 -12.31 -7.48 -8.43
CA SER A 160 -11.25 -6.69 -7.81
C SER A 160 -11.34 -6.78 -6.29
N MET A 161 -10.21 -6.55 -5.63
CA MET A 161 -10.15 -6.36 -4.19
C MET A 161 -10.31 -4.89 -3.85
N LEU A 162 -11.16 -4.57 -2.87
CA LEU A 162 -11.20 -3.24 -2.28
C LEU A 162 -10.03 -3.11 -1.28
N LEU A 163 -9.08 -2.24 -1.60
CA LEU A 163 -7.92 -1.95 -0.77
C LEU A 163 -8.22 -0.78 0.17
N LEU A 164 -7.91 -0.94 1.45
CA LEU A 164 -7.80 0.16 2.41
C LEU A 164 -6.32 0.36 2.77
N LYS A 165 -5.78 1.54 2.46
CA LYS A 165 -4.37 1.91 2.66
C LYS A 165 -4.12 2.39 4.09
N THR A 166 -4.21 1.47 5.05
CA THR A 166 -3.98 1.73 6.47
C THR A 166 -3.35 0.53 7.16
N THR A 167 -2.94 0.73 8.42
CA THR A 167 -2.50 -0.35 9.28
C THR A 167 -3.57 -1.41 9.52
N TYR A 168 -3.36 -2.57 8.89
CA TYR A 168 -4.06 -3.79 9.16
C TYR A 168 -3.92 -4.21 10.63
N HIS A 169 -5.04 -4.64 11.15
CA HIS A 169 -5.23 -5.17 12.49
C HIS A 169 -6.27 -6.29 12.37
N PRO A 170 -6.11 -7.45 13.02
CA PRO A 170 -7.10 -8.54 13.00
C PRO A 170 -8.53 -8.19 13.45
N ASN A 171 -8.73 -6.98 13.99
CA ASN A 171 -10.01 -6.54 14.53
C ASN A 171 -10.76 -5.63 13.55
N TRP A 172 -10.17 -5.32 12.38
CA TRP A 172 -10.92 -4.69 11.31
C TRP A 172 -12.12 -5.55 10.95
N ARG A 173 -13.24 -4.89 10.72
CA ARG A 173 -14.49 -5.50 10.27
C ARG A 173 -14.92 -4.74 9.04
N ALA A 174 -15.23 -5.46 7.98
CA ALA A 174 -15.70 -4.88 6.74
C ALA A 174 -17.12 -5.33 6.43
N THR A 175 -17.87 -4.45 5.80
CA THR A 175 -19.15 -4.76 5.17
C THR A 175 -19.13 -4.21 3.76
N VAL A 176 -19.58 -4.99 2.79
CA VAL A 176 -19.81 -4.56 1.40
C VAL A 176 -21.31 -4.62 1.18
N ASP A 177 -21.92 -3.48 0.82
CA ASP A 177 -23.37 -3.35 0.63
C ASP A 177 -24.19 -3.89 1.83
N GLY A 178 -23.69 -3.65 3.05
CA GLY A 178 -24.30 -4.11 4.30
C GLY A 178 -24.04 -5.58 4.66
N VAL A 179 -23.39 -6.35 3.79
CA VAL A 179 -23.03 -7.75 4.03
C VAL A 179 -21.65 -7.82 4.66
N LYS A 180 -21.53 -8.46 5.83
CA LYS A 180 -20.24 -8.70 6.48
C LYS A 180 -19.33 -9.51 5.55
N THR A 181 -18.11 -9.04 5.36
CA THR A 181 -17.11 -9.72 4.53
C THR A 181 -15.81 -9.90 5.31
N ASP A 182 -15.00 -10.86 4.85
CA ASP A 182 -13.71 -11.14 5.44
C ASP A 182 -12.69 -10.10 5.01
N THR A 183 -11.80 -9.77 5.95
CA THR A 183 -10.66 -8.88 5.69
C THR A 183 -9.40 -9.70 5.57
N MET A 184 -8.56 -9.37 4.60
CA MET A 184 -7.25 -9.99 4.42
C MET A 184 -6.15 -8.93 4.45
N MET A 185 -4.96 -9.40 4.78
CA MET A 185 -3.76 -8.59 4.84
C MET A 185 -3.07 -8.58 3.48
N LEU A 186 -2.80 -7.38 2.96
CA LEU A 186 -2.14 -7.16 1.68
C LEU A 186 -0.73 -6.57 1.89
N MET A 187 0.23 -6.95 1.04
CA MET A 187 1.57 -6.34 0.94
C MET A 187 1.45 -4.82 0.74
N PRO A 188 2.27 -3.95 1.35
CA PRO A 188 3.47 -4.22 2.16
C PRO A 188 3.20 -4.72 3.59
N VAL A 189 1.93 -4.99 3.93
CA VAL A 189 1.45 -5.38 5.26
C VAL A 189 1.74 -4.33 6.30
N LEU A 190 0.73 -3.55 6.64
CA LEU A 190 0.77 -2.71 7.81
C LEU A 190 0.24 -3.50 9.00
N TRP A 191 1.08 -4.12 9.81
CA TRP A 191 0.66 -4.81 11.04
C TRP A 191 1.21 -4.10 12.28
N GLU A 192 0.36 -3.93 13.29
CA GLU A 192 0.74 -3.50 14.63
C GLU A 192 0.71 -4.73 15.56
N SER A 193 1.86 -5.11 16.13
CA SER A 193 1.89 -6.11 17.20
C SER A 193 1.56 -5.43 18.52
N ARG A 194 0.61 -6.00 19.26
CA ARG A 194 0.54 -5.80 20.71
C ARG A 194 1.77 -6.34 21.41
#